data_AF-F6I6Y1-F1
#
_entry.id   AF-F6I6Y1-F1
#
_cell.length_a   1.000
_cell.length_b   1.000
_cell.length_c   1.000
_cell.angle_alpha   90.00
_cell.angle_beta   90.00
_cell.angle_gamma   90.00
#
_symmetry.space_group_name_H-M   'P 1'
#
loop_
_entity.id
_entity.type
_entity.pdbx_description
1 polymer ?
#
loop_
_entity_poly.entity_id
_entity_poly.type
_entity_poly.pdbx_seq_one_letter_code
_entity_poly.pdbx_strand_id
1 'polypeptide(L)'
;MNERRCVARPIKSAGAFLVLALALAVVALIRPSAWKLGLIITYKFKEEVPMQASLLSLGAKPPLTSHQIRVKSLYTPTSFNDPTDSTSMAAIPAPKWAQKTITLPPQRRGCHHITPKILKEIGQDLSGFKCGLAHLFIQHTSASLTINENYDSDVRDDTETFLSKIVPEGRSAPWKHTLEGPDDMPAHIKSSMFGCSLTIPITDGQLNMGTWQGIWLCEHRDRATARKVVVTLNGV
;
A
#
# COMPACT_ATOMS: atom_id res chain seq x y z
N MET A 1 -37.62 -54.56 32.78
CA MET A 1 -39.09 -54.69 32.71
C MET A 1 -39.62 -53.36 32.18
N ASN A 2 -40.22 -53.36 30.98
CA ASN A 2 -41.28 -52.48 30.40
C ASN A 2 -41.57 -51.11 31.07
N GLU A 3 -41.80 -49.97 30.39
CA GLU A 3 -42.50 -49.69 29.13
C GLU A 3 -42.11 -48.33 28.48
N ARG A 4 -42.46 -48.19 27.19
CA ARG A 4 -42.35 -47.01 26.32
C ARG A 4 -43.48 -46.00 26.57
N ARG A 5 -43.23 -44.70 26.33
CA ARG A 5 -44.17 -43.81 25.61
C ARG A 5 -43.44 -42.80 24.72
N CYS A 6 -43.83 -42.80 23.44
CA CYS A 6 -43.47 -41.84 22.40
C CYS A 6 -44.23 -40.52 22.59
N VAL A 7 -43.59 -39.39 22.30
CA VAL A 7 -44.22 -38.17 21.79
C VAL A 7 -43.32 -37.59 20.69
N ALA A 8 -43.91 -37.15 19.58
CA ALA A 8 -43.22 -36.83 18.33
C ALA A 8 -43.27 -35.34 17.95
N ARG A 9 -42.16 -34.87 17.34
CA ARG A 9 -41.96 -33.79 16.31
C ARG A 9 -41.94 -32.30 16.78
N PRO A 10 -41.23 -31.37 16.05
CA PRO A 10 -40.87 -31.42 14.62
C PRO A 10 -39.40 -31.15 14.21
N ILE A 11 -39.07 -31.65 13.02
CA ILE A 11 -37.81 -31.44 12.27
C ILE A 11 -38.07 -30.32 11.24
N LYS A 12 -37.20 -29.29 11.20
CA LYS A 12 -37.22 -28.25 10.15
C LYS A 12 -36.40 -28.74 8.95
N SER A 13 -37.05 -28.91 7.79
CA SER A 13 -36.43 -29.30 6.52
C SER A 13 -35.98 -28.06 5.73
N ALA A 14 -34.68 -27.73 5.77
CA ALA A 14 -34.06 -26.72 4.90
C ALA A 14 -33.11 -27.34 3.85
N GLY A 15 -32.85 -28.65 3.90
CA GLY A 15 -31.84 -29.31 3.08
C GLY A 15 -32.25 -29.73 1.67
N ALA A 16 -33.55 -29.72 1.33
CA ALA A 16 -34.02 -30.29 0.06
C ALA A 16 -33.95 -29.31 -1.14
N PHE A 17 -33.93 -27.99 -0.89
CA PHE A 17 -33.98 -27.00 -1.97
C PHE A 17 -32.62 -26.68 -2.61
N LEU A 18 -31.52 -26.86 -1.87
CA LEU A 18 -30.18 -26.54 -2.39
C LEU A 18 -29.65 -27.59 -3.38
N VAL A 19 -30.11 -28.84 -3.24
CA VAL A 19 -29.69 -29.96 -4.11
C VAL A 19 -30.30 -29.86 -5.51
N LEU A 20 -31.51 -29.29 -5.64
CA LEU A 20 -32.19 -29.14 -6.93
C LEU A 20 -31.59 -27.99 -7.78
N ALA A 21 -31.10 -26.92 -7.13
CA ALA A 21 -30.46 -25.79 -7.81
C ALA A 21 -29.09 -26.15 -8.41
N LEU A 22 -28.31 -27.00 -7.74
CA LEU A 22 -27.03 -27.49 -8.26
C LEU A 22 -27.19 -28.46 -9.44
N ALA A 23 -28.26 -29.27 -9.46
CA ALA A 23 -28.51 -30.22 -10.55
C ALA A 23 -28.84 -29.52 -11.89
N LEU A 24 -29.54 -28.38 -11.86
CA LEU A 24 -29.89 -27.62 -13.07
C LEU A 24 -28.71 -26.83 -13.65
N ALA A 25 -27.78 -26.37 -12.80
CA ALA A 25 -26.60 -25.63 -13.25
C ALA A 25 -25.56 -26.53 -13.96
N VAL A 26 -25.45 -27.81 -13.57
CA VAL A 26 -24.53 -28.77 -14.20
C VAL A 26 -25.03 -29.20 -15.60
N VAL A 27 -26.35 -29.26 -15.82
CA VAL A 27 -26.93 -29.57 -17.14
C VAL A 27 -26.69 -28.43 -18.15
N ALA A 28 -26.59 -27.18 -17.68
CA ALA A 28 -26.34 -26.01 -18.53
C ALA A 28 -24.90 -25.92 -19.10
N LEU A 29 -23.95 -26.73 -18.58
CA LEU A 29 -22.54 -26.70 -19.02
C LEU A 29 -22.17 -27.76 -20.07
N ILE A 30 -23.08 -28.67 -20.44
CA ILE A 30 -22.75 -29.84 -21.29
C ILE A 30 -23.24 -29.72 -22.74
N ARG A 31 -24.12 -28.75 -23.11
CA ARG A 31 -24.58 -28.57 -24.50
C ARG A 31 -24.82 -27.10 -24.90
N PRO A 32 -23.95 -26.45 -25.70
CA PRO A 32 -24.06 -25.03 -26.03
C PRO A 32 -25.09 -24.67 -27.12
N SER A 33 -25.77 -25.64 -27.74
CA SER A 33 -26.52 -25.41 -28.98
C SER A 33 -28.02 -25.66 -28.83
N ALA A 34 -28.72 -24.83 -28.07
CA ALA A 34 -30.19 -24.73 -28.10
C ALA A 34 -30.69 -23.47 -27.38
N TRP A 35 -30.50 -22.29 -27.97
CA TRP A 35 -31.15 -21.06 -27.51
C TRP A 35 -32.00 -20.47 -28.65
N LYS A 36 -33.22 -20.98 -28.79
CA LYS A 36 -34.35 -20.26 -29.37
C LYS A 36 -35.59 -20.69 -28.60
N LEU A 37 -36.04 -19.86 -27.67
CA LEU A 37 -37.43 -19.49 -27.37
C LEU A 37 -37.47 -18.89 -25.96
N GLY A 38 -37.95 -17.64 -25.90
CA GLY A 38 -38.01 -16.86 -24.67
C GLY A 38 -39.06 -17.37 -23.70
N LEU A 39 -38.77 -17.23 -22.42
CA LEU A 39 -39.78 -17.24 -21.37
C LEU A 39 -39.37 -16.19 -20.32
N ILE A 40 -40.04 -15.04 -20.36
CA ILE A 40 -39.96 -13.99 -19.36
C ILE A 40 -40.84 -14.44 -18.19
N ILE A 41 -40.22 -14.75 -17.05
CA ILE A 41 -40.95 -14.92 -15.78
C ILE A 41 -40.82 -13.61 -15.00
N THR A 42 -41.88 -12.81 -15.04
CA THR A 42 -42.08 -11.63 -14.20
C THR A 42 -42.50 -12.07 -12.80
N TYR A 43 -41.71 -11.72 -11.78
CA TYR A 43 -42.16 -11.79 -10.39
C TYR A 43 -42.90 -10.50 -10.02
N LYS A 44 -44.14 -10.68 -9.58
CA LYS A 44 -45.12 -9.65 -9.23
C LYS A 44 -44.99 -9.33 -7.74
N PHE A 45 -44.48 -8.14 -7.38
CA PHE A 45 -44.61 -7.59 -6.03
C PHE A 45 -45.87 -6.74 -5.99
N LYS A 46 -46.83 -7.09 -5.14
CA LYS A 46 -48.07 -6.34 -4.94
C LYS A 46 -48.15 -5.97 -3.46
N GLU A 47 -48.02 -4.68 -3.17
CA GLU A 47 -48.69 -4.04 -2.05
C GLU A 47 -48.78 -2.53 -2.34
N GLU A 48 -50.02 -2.05 -2.45
CA GLU A 48 -50.38 -0.65 -2.62
C GLU A 48 -50.36 0.05 -1.26
N VAL A 49 -49.75 1.24 -1.18
CA VAL A 49 -49.98 2.19 -0.08
C VAL A 49 -50.21 3.57 -0.72
N PRO A 50 -51.31 4.28 -0.38
CA PRO A 50 -51.71 5.49 -1.08
C PRO A 50 -50.77 6.67 -0.79
N MET A 51 -50.48 7.42 -1.85
CA MET A 51 -49.67 8.63 -1.83
C MET A 51 -50.46 9.76 -1.16
N GLN A 52 -50.21 10.03 0.13
CA GLN A 52 -50.58 11.30 0.77
C GLN A 52 -49.37 12.23 0.77
N ALA A 53 -49.46 13.30 -0.01
CA ALA A 53 -48.52 14.41 0.04
C ALA A 53 -48.72 15.17 1.37
N SER A 54 -47.78 15.01 2.30
CA SER A 54 -47.68 15.86 3.48
C SER A 54 -46.38 16.65 3.39
N LEU A 55 -46.51 17.97 3.20
CA LEU A 55 -45.42 18.94 3.28
C LEU A 55 -44.95 19.03 4.74
N LEU A 56 -43.99 18.20 5.11
CA LEU A 56 -43.22 18.38 6.34
C LEU A 56 -41.94 19.14 5.99
N SER A 57 -41.94 20.43 6.32
CA SER A 57 -40.74 21.26 6.40
C SER A 57 -39.83 20.72 7.50
N LEU A 58 -38.90 19.84 7.14
CA LEU A 58 -37.76 19.48 7.98
C LEU A 58 -36.61 20.43 7.65
N GLY A 59 -36.70 21.63 8.19
CA GLY A 59 -35.56 22.53 8.34
C GLY A 59 -34.57 21.94 9.35
N ALA A 60 -33.65 21.10 8.88
CA ALA A 60 -32.45 20.75 9.62
C ALA A 60 -31.30 20.60 8.63
N LYS A 61 -30.61 21.71 8.36
CA LYS A 61 -29.32 21.70 7.66
C LYS A 61 -28.38 20.88 8.56
N PRO A 62 -27.76 19.78 8.08
CA PRO A 62 -26.78 19.06 8.89
C PRO A 62 -25.69 20.05 9.31
N PRO A 63 -25.19 19.99 10.56
CA PRO A 63 -24.09 20.85 10.95
C PRO A 63 -22.90 20.50 10.06
N LEU A 64 -22.59 21.40 9.14
CA LEU A 64 -21.34 21.38 8.38
C LEU A 64 -20.24 21.75 9.37
N THR A 65 -19.83 20.82 10.23
CA THR A 65 -18.56 20.91 10.92
C THR A 65 -17.48 20.71 9.87
N SER A 66 -17.13 21.81 9.21
CA SER A 66 -15.90 21.94 8.44
C SER A 66 -14.76 21.59 9.39
N HIS A 67 -14.30 20.35 9.34
CA HIS A 67 -13.05 19.97 9.98
C HIS A 67 -11.96 20.68 9.17
N GLN A 68 -11.55 21.86 9.63
CA GLN A 68 -10.49 22.59 8.97
C GLN A 68 -9.23 21.71 8.96
N ILE A 69 -8.75 21.41 7.76
CA ILE A 69 -7.46 20.75 7.58
C ILE A 69 -6.41 21.69 8.16
N ARG A 70 -5.71 21.25 9.20
CA ARG A 70 -4.65 22.05 9.84
C ARG A 70 -3.42 22.07 8.95
N VAL A 71 -3.20 23.18 8.26
CA VAL A 71 -1.97 23.42 7.48
C VAL A 71 -0.93 24.09 8.39
N LYS A 72 0.31 23.61 8.36
CA LYS A 72 1.47 24.26 9.00
C LYS A 72 2.54 24.51 7.94
N SER A 73 2.88 25.78 7.70
CA SER A 73 4.10 26.09 6.95
C SER A 73 5.31 25.86 7.87
N LEU A 74 6.23 24.98 7.46
CA LEU A 74 7.46 24.69 8.19
C LEU A 74 8.63 25.56 7.69
N TYR A 75 8.56 26.01 6.44
CA TYR A 75 9.56 26.89 5.86
C TYR A 75 8.89 27.88 4.91
N THR A 76 8.93 29.16 5.27
CA THR A 76 8.58 30.28 4.38
C THR A 76 9.83 31.15 4.28
N PRO A 77 10.43 31.34 3.09
CA PRO A 77 11.47 32.34 2.93
C PRO A 77 10.88 33.70 3.32
N THR A 78 11.54 34.47 4.16
CA THR A 78 11.12 35.84 4.48
C THR A 78 11.05 36.65 3.18
N SER A 79 9.85 37.11 2.82
CA SER A 79 9.64 38.05 1.74
C SER A 79 10.43 39.32 2.05
N PHE A 80 11.34 39.73 1.17
CA PHE A 80 11.94 41.05 1.20
C PHE A 80 10.82 42.10 1.13
N ASN A 81 10.63 42.88 2.19
CA ASN A 81 9.96 44.19 2.16
C ASN A 81 10.13 44.90 3.52
N ASP A 82 11.32 45.45 3.78
CA ASP A 82 11.47 46.66 4.58
C ASP A 82 12.79 47.38 4.19
N PRO A 83 12.77 48.59 3.60
CA PRO A 83 13.98 49.29 3.17
C PRO A 83 14.82 49.86 4.33
N THR A 84 14.44 49.65 5.59
CA THR A 84 15.01 50.39 6.73
C THR A 84 15.83 49.59 7.73
N ASP A 85 15.92 48.25 7.62
CA ASP A 85 16.70 47.46 8.58
C ASP A 85 18.13 47.20 8.08
N SER A 86 19.05 48.05 8.52
CA SER A 86 20.50 47.95 8.23
C SER A 86 21.25 47.02 9.19
N THR A 87 20.53 46.16 9.91
CA THR A 87 21.12 45.28 10.93
C THR A 87 21.11 43.82 10.47
N SER A 88 22.29 43.30 10.09
CA SER A 88 22.58 41.89 9.77
C SER A 88 21.89 41.35 8.51
N MET A 89 22.62 41.39 7.40
CA MET A 89 22.40 40.51 6.25
C MET A 89 22.64 39.05 6.68
N ALA A 90 21.68 38.45 7.40
CA ALA A 90 21.64 37.00 7.54
C ALA A 90 21.58 36.44 6.11
N ALA A 91 22.69 35.86 5.65
CA ALA A 91 22.84 35.38 4.29
C ALA A 91 21.65 34.49 3.94
N ILE A 92 20.95 34.84 2.85
CA ILE A 92 19.85 34.02 2.34
C ILE A 92 20.39 32.59 2.17
N PRO A 93 19.75 31.57 2.75
CA PRO A 93 20.18 30.20 2.60
C PRO A 93 20.30 29.82 1.12
N ALA A 94 21.54 29.65 0.64
CA ALA A 94 21.80 29.26 -0.74
C ALA A 94 21.41 27.79 -0.95
N PRO A 95 20.94 27.42 -2.16
CA PRO A 95 20.67 26.03 -2.47
C PRO A 95 21.96 25.20 -2.38
N LYS A 96 21.88 24.06 -1.70
CA LYS A 96 22.95 23.10 -1.47
C LYS A 96 22.58 21.76 -2.08
N TRP A 97 23.61 21.02 -2.46
CA TRP A 97 23.50 19.64 -2.92
C TRP A 97 24.56 18.80 -2.20
N ALA A 98 24.17 17.60 -1.80
CA ALA A 98 25.09 16.57 -1.32
C ALA A 98 24.69 15.23 -1.94
N GLN A 99 25.65 14.41 -2.35
CA GLN A 99 25.38 13.09 -2.89
C GLN A 99 26.35 12.07 -2.32
N LYS A 100 25.82 10.93 -1.90
CA LYS A 100 26.58 9.83 -1.32
C LYS A 100 26.05 8.50 -1.81
N THR A 101 26.95 7.56 -2.12
CA THR A 101 26.58 6.18 -2.42
C THR A 101 26.83 5.31 -1.20
N ILE A 102 25.77 4.68 -0.68
CA ILE A 102 25.81 3.80 0.48
C ILE A 102 25.78 2.36 -0.01
N THR A 103 26.71 1.54 0.49
CA THR A 103 26.71 0.10 0.21
C THR A 103 26.08 -0.65 1.40
N LEU A 104 24.92 -1.25 1.17
CA LEU A 104 24.24 -2.12 2.12
C LEU A 104 24.80 -3.53 2.00
N PRO A 105 25.11 -4.20 3.11
CA PRO A 105 25.60 -5.58 3.08
C PRO A 105 24.52 -6.50 2.49
N PRO A 106 24.93 -7.65 1.89
CA PRO A 106 23.99 -8.66 1.41
C PRO A 106 22.92 -8.97 2.45
N GLN A 107 21.67 -9.03 2.01
CA GLN A 107 20.54 -9.46 2.83
C GLN A 107 19.99 -10.77 2.28
N ARG A 108 19.37 -11.57 3.16
CA ARG A 108 18.50 -12.65 2.71
C ARG A 108 17.25 -12.06 2.03
N ARG A 109 16.51 -12.86 1.27
CA ARG A 109 15.19 -12.49 0.78
C ARG A 109 14.30 -11.96 1.92
N GLY A 110 13.54 -10.90 1.64
CA GLY A 110 12.55 -10.30 2.51
C GLY A 110 12.69 -8.78 2.64
N CYS A 111 11.91 -8.20 3.54
CA CYS A 111 11.90 -6.76 3.81
C CYS A 111 12.80 -6.42 5.00
N HIS A 112 13.71 -5.46 4.82
CA HIS A 112 14.74 -5.11 5.81
C HIS A 112 14.65 -3.63 6.17
N HIS A 113 14.54 -3.31 7.46
CA HIS A 113 14.60 -1.93 7.91
C HIS A 113 16.03 -1.38 7.80
N ILE A 114 16.21 -0.34 6.96
CA ILE A 114 17.52 0.24 6.66
C ILE A 114 17.68 1.70 7.10
N THR A 115 16.64 2.35 7.62
CA THR A 115 16.69 3.75 8.10
C THR A 115 17.91 4.06 8.98
N PRO A 116 18.28 3.24 9.99
CA PRO A 116 19.40 3.57 10.86
C PRO A 116 20.73 3.57 10.12
N LYS A 117 20.89 2.69 9.13
CA LYS A 117 22.08 2.65 8.27
C LYS A 117 22.13 3.87 7.37
N ILE A 118 21.02 4.24 6.74
CA ILE A 118 20.95 5.45 5.90
C ILE A 118 21.27 6.70 6.71
N LEU A 119 20.60 6.90 7.85
CA LEU A 119 20.79 8.08 8.71
C LEU A 119 22.22 8.18 9.25
N LYS A 120 22.84 7.06 9.61
CA LYS A 120 24.24 7.04 10.03
C LYS A 120 25.17 7.61 8.93
N GLU A 121 24.97 7.19 7.69
CA GLU A 121 25.86 7.57 6.59
C GLU A 121 25.63 9.00 6.09
N ILE A 122 24.39 9.50 6.14
CA ILE A 122 24.05 10.85 5.64
C ILE A 122 23.96 11.91 6.73
N GLY A 123 23.98 11.55 8.01
CA GLY A 123 23.63 12.46 9.12
C GLY A 123 24.43 13.76 9.14
N GLN A 124 25.74 13.68 8.84
CA GLN A 124 26.59 14.88 8.75
C GLN A 124 26.12 15.82 7.64
N ASP A 125 25.87 15.31 6.43
CA ASP A 125 25.42 16.10 5.29
C ASP A 125 23.99 16.62 5.53
N LEU A 126 23.11 15.76 6.06
CA LEU A 126 21.71 16.04 6.33
C LEU A 126 21.52 17.20 7.30
N SER A 127 22.36 17.28 8.35
CA SER A 127 22.31 18.33 9.37
C SER A 127 22.48 19.76 8.83
N GLY A 128 23.05 19.90 7.63
CA GLY A 128 23.27 21.18 6.97
C GLY A 128 22.06 21.73 6.20
N PHE A 129 20.95 20.98 6.13
CA PHE A 129 19.73 21.32 5.40
C PHE A 129 18.61 21.73 6.35
N LYS A 130 18.11 22.96 6.22
CA LYS A 130 16.92 23.47 6.92
C LYS A 130 15.63 23.00 6.26
N CYS A 131 15.58 22.99 4.92
CA CYS A 131 14.41 22.55 4.16
C CYS A 131 14.87 21.96 2.82
N GLY A 132 14.36 20.80 2.43
CA GLY A 132 14.79 20.15 1.20
C GLY A 132 14.13 18.81 0.91
N LEU A 133 14.75 18.04 0.03
CA LEU A 133 14.38 16.68 -0.32
C LEU A 133 15.62 15.77 -0.24
N ALA A 134 15.40 14.55 0.23
CA ALA A 134 16.33 13.44 0.15
C ALA A 134 15.79 12.45 -0.89
N HIS A 135 16.46 12.34 -2.02
CA HIS A 135 16.17 11.34 -3.03
C HIS A 135 17.09 10.12 -2.84
N LEU A 136 16.50 8.94 -2.66
CA LEU A 136 17.20 7.67 -2.55
C LEU A 136 16.91 6.85 -3.81
N PHE A 137 17.96 6.30 -4.41
CA PHE A 137 17.86 5.45 -5.61
C PHE A 137 18.68 4.18 -5.43
N ILE A 138 18.04 3.01 -5.42
CA ILE A 138 18.75 1.73 -5.42
C ILE A 138 19.22 1.39 -6.84
N GLN A 139 20.52 1.11 -6.98
CA GLN A 139 21.12 0.69 -8.24
C GLN A 139 20.97 -0.82 -8.43
N HIS A 140 19.74 -1.30 -8.50
CA HIS A 140 19.42 -2.70 -8.76
C HIS A 140 18.05 -2.86 -9.41
N THR A 141 17.85 -3.93 -10.16
CA THR A 141 16.60 -4.23 -10.89
C THR A 141 15.78 -5.36 -10.26
N SER A 142 16.36 -6.06 -9.28
CA SER A 142 15.74 -7.20 -8.57
C SER A 142 15.62 -6.94 -7.05
N ALA A 143 15.75 -5.69 -6.63
CA ALA A 143 15.61 -5.24 -5.24
C ALA A 143 15.03 -3.83 -5.26
N SER A 144 14.21 -3.49 -4.27
CA SER A 144 13.45 -2.23 -4.27
C SER A 144 13.53 -1.49 -2.95
N LEU A 145 13.11 -0.23 -2.98
CA LEU A 145 12.95 0.60 -1.79
C LEU A 145 11.48 0.90 -1.55
N THR A 146 11.06 0.89 -0.29
CA THR A 146 9.71 1.30 0.10
C THR A 146 9.73 1.99 1.46
N ILE A 147 8.67 2.74 1.77
CA ILE A 147 8.42 3.31 3.11
C ILE A 147 7.20 2.60 3.66
N ASN A 148 7.34 1.99 4.83
CA ASN A 148 6.24 1.32 5.51
C ASN A 148 6.39 1.41 7.04
N GLU A 149 5.49 0.78 7.78
CA GLU A 149 5.53 0.70 9.24
C GLU A 149 6.88 0.17 9.75
N ASN A 150 7.41 0.73 10.84
CA ASN A 150 8.69 0.32 11.42
C ASN A 150 8.60 -0.05 12.91
N TYR A 151 7.40 -0.33 13.41
CA TYR A 151 7.21 -0.76 14.79
C TYR A 151 7.20 -2.27 14.92
N ASP A 152 6.26 -2.92 14.24
CA ASP A 152 6.10 -4.37 14.27
C ASP A 152 6.93 -5.05 13.16
N SER A 153 7.69 -6.08 13.54
CA SER A 153 8.44 -6.89 12.59
C SER A 153 7.54 -7.73 11.69
N ASP A 154 6.35 -8.12 12.16
CA ASP A 154 5.45 -9.02 11.45
C ASP A 154 4.99 -8.40 10.12
N VAL A 155 4.87 -7.07 10.06
CA VAL A 155 4.54 -6.34 8.81
C VAL A 155 5.54 -6.65 7.70
N ARG A 156 6.83 -6.87 8.02
CA ARG A 156 7.87 -7.19 7.02
C ARG A 156 7.74 -8.62 6.52
N ASP A 157 7.43 -9.56 7.41
CA ASP A 157 7.27 -10.97 7.08
C ASP A 157 5.95 -11.21 6.31
N ASP A 158 4.87 -10.52 6.69
CA ASP A 158 3.59 -10.53 5.97
C ASP A 158 3.71 -9.90 4.58
N THR A 159 4.48 -8.82 4.45
CA THR A 159 4.76 -8.20 3.15
C THR A 159 5.48 -9.18 2.23
N GLU A 160 6.53 -9.86 2.70
CA GLU A 160 7.22 -10.89 1.91
C GLU A 160 6.30 -12.07 1.58
N THR A 161 5.51 -12.53 2.55
CA THR A 161 4.51 -13.59 2.35
C THR A 161 3.51 -13.21 1.27
N PHE A 162 3.03 -11.97 1.26
CA PHE A 162 2.14 -11.45 0.24
C PHE A 162 2.81 -11.43 -1.13
N LEU A 163 4.01 -10.84 -1.24
CA LEU A 163 4.77 -10.77 -2.50
C LEU A 163 5.03 -12.14 -3.12
N SER A 164 5.40 -13.12 -2.29
CA SER A 164 5.65 -14.49 -2.75
C SER A 164 4.37 -15.23 -3.15
N LYS A 165 3.19 -14.82 -2.67
CA LYS A 165 1.89 -15.34 -3.15
C LYS A 165 1.50 -14.76 -4.50
N ILE A 166 1.67 -13.45 -4.69
CA ILE A 166 1.21 -12.76 -5.91
C ILE A 166 2.21 -12.88 -7.07
N VAL A 167 3.50 -13.03 -6.77
CA VAL A 167 4.56 -13.27 -7.75
C VAL A 167 5.22 -14.61 -7.39
N PRO A 168 4.58 -15.75 -7.77
CA PRO A 168 5.05 -17.06 -7.37
C PRO A 168 6.36 -17.43 -8.06
N GLU A 169 7.10 -18.37 -7.49
CA GLU A 169 8.36 -18.88 -8.02
C GLU A 169 8.26 -20.39 -8.31
N GLY A 170 9.27 -20.94 -8.98
CA GLY A 170 9.40 -22.38 -9.19
C GLY A 170 8.64 -22.93 -10.41
N ARG A 171 8.48 -24.25 -10.45
CA ARG A 171 8.07 -25.00 -11.66
C ARG A 171 6.68 -24.65 -12.20
N SER A 172 5.78 -24.19 -11.34
CA SER A 172 4.42 -23.78 -11.72
C SER A 172 4.33 -22.30 -12.08
N ALA A 173 5.40 -21.52 -11.92
CA ALA A 173 5.40 -20.10 -12.20
C ALA A 173 5.53 -19.85 -13.72
N PRO A 174 4.68 -18.99 -14.32
CA PRO A 174 4.61 -18.81 -15.77
C PRO A 174 5.70 -17.87 -16.32
N TRP A 175 6.90 -17.88 -15.73
CA TRP A 175 7.97 -16.94 -16.08
C TRP A 175 8.91 -17.51 -17.14
N LYS A 176 9.23 -16.69 -18.14
CA LYS A 176 10.19 -17.04 -19.21
C LYS A 176 11.62 -16.66 -18.87
N HIS A 177 11.81 -15.61 -18.07
CA HIS A 177 13.14 -15.11 -17.72
C HIS A 177 13.64 -15.79 -16.45
N THR A 178 14.61 -16.69 -16.60
CA THR A 178 15.13 -17.53 -15.51
C THR A 178 16.65 -17.71 -15.63
N LEU A 179 17.34 -16.76 -16.24
CA LEU A 179 18.77 -16.88 -16.55
C LEU A 179 19.60 -16.98 -15.28
N GLU A 180 19.19 -16.28 -14.23
CA GLU A 180 19.87 -16.25 -12.94
C GLU A 180 19.20 -17.14 -11.87
N GLY A 181 18.28 -18.02 -12.27
CA GLY A 181 17.59 -18.96 -11.38
C GLY A 181 16.06 -18.78 -11.35
N PRO A 182 15.37 -19.58 -10.50
CA PRO A 182 13.91 -19.56 -10.41
C PRO A 182 13.34 -18.28 -9.78
N ASP A 183 14.18 -17.50 -9.10
CA ASP A 183 13.83 -16.24 -8.44
C ASP A 183 14.10 -14.98 -9.28
N ASP A 184 14.66 -15.15 -10.48
CA ASP A 184 15.12 -14.08 -11.37
C ASP A 184 13.98 -13.13 -11.81
N MET A 185 13.07 -13.60 -12.68
CA MET A 185 11.88 -12.82 -13.07
C MET A 185 10.99 -12.42 -11.90
N PRO A 186 10.68 -13.30 -10.91
CA PRO A 186 9.93 -12.89 -9.73
C PRO A 186 10.52 -11.65 -9.04
N ALA A 187 11.83 -11.62 -8.87
CA ALA A 187 12.50 -10.51 -8.22
C ALA A 187 12.40 -9.21 -9.03
N HIS A 188 12.47 -9.28 -10.37
CA HIS A 188 12.21 -8.13 -11.22
C HIS A 188 10.78 -7.59 -11.10
N ILE A 189 9.78 -8.48 -11.11
CA ILE A 189 8.36 -8.08 -10.96
C ILE A 189 8.14 -7.43 -9.60
N LYS A 190 8.56 -8.10 -8.51
CA LYS A 190 8.47 -7.57 -7.14
C LYS A 190 9.18 -6.21 -7.03
N SER A 191 10.33 -6.05 -7.68
CA SER A 191 11.05 -4.78 -7.73
C SER A 191 10.27 -3.68 -8.45
N SER A 192 9.62 -3.99 -9.58
CA SER A 192 8.78 -3.04 -10.33
C SER A 192 7.51 -2.63 -9.60
N MET A 193 7.00 -3.46 -8.68
CA MET A 193 5.80 -3.14 -7.89
C MET A 193 6.05 -2.01 -6.88
N PHE A 194 7.22 -1.99 -6.23
CA PHE A 194 7.58 -0.92 -5.29
C PHE A 194 8.36 0.21 -5.95
N GLY A 195 9.27 -0.14 -6.87
CA GLY A 195 10.17 0.80 -7.53
C GLY A 195 11.56 0.89 -6.89
N CYS A 196 12.45 1.59 -7.59
CA CYS A 196 13.86 1.73 -7.21
C CYS A 196 14.16 3.04 -6.46
N SER A 197 13.17 3.88 -6.18
CA SER A 197 13.44 5.20 -5.62
C SER A 197 12.43 5.68 -4.59
N LEU A 198 12.91 6.52 -3.69
CA LEU A 198 12.12 7.23 -2.69
C LEU A 198 12.52 8.70 -2.72
N THR A 199 11.58 9.59 -2.47
CA THR A 199 11.85 11.02 -2.25
C THR A 199 11.19 11.44 -0.95
N ILE A 200 12.01 11.87 0.00
CA ILE A 200 11.61 12.11 1.40
C ILE A 200 11.86 13.59 1.73
N PRO A 201 10.91 14.32 2.31
CA PRO A 201 11.15 15.71 2.70
C PRO A 201 12.21 15.82 3.81
N ILE A 202 12.96 16.92 3.80
CA ILE A 202 13.93 17.28 4.84
C ILE A 202 13.41 18.49 5.59
N THR A 203 13.49 18.48 6.91
CA THR A 203 13.18 19.62 7.77
C THR A 203 14.15 19.66 8.95
N ASP A 204 14.79 20.80 9.18
CA ASP A 204 15.70 21.04 10.30
C ASP A 204 16.73 19.92 10.53
N GLY A 205 17.39 19.50 9.46
CA GLY A 205 18.44 18.48 9.49
C GLY A 205 17.93 17.05 9.68
N GLN A 206 16.63 16.80 9.52
CA GLN A 206 16.00 15.50 9.72
C GLN A 206 15.22 15.07 8.47
N LEU A 207 15.13 13.75 8.25
CA LEU A 207 14.14 13.20 7.33
C LEU A 207 12.75 13.36 7.95
N ASN A 208 11.88 14.13 7.28
CA ASN A 208 10.54 14.45 7.76
C ASN A 208 9.56 13.35 7.33
N MET A 209 9.68 12.20 8.00
CA MET A 209 8.79 11.04 7.89
C MET A 209 7.84 10.98 9.08
N GLY A 210 6.70 10.29 8.92
CA GLY A 210 5.79 10.02 10.04
C GLY A 210 6.39 9.10 11.09
N THR A 211 5.85 9.11 12.31
CA THR A 211 6.37 8.36 13.47
C THR A 211 6.61 6.88 13.18
N TRP A 212 5.72 6.26 12.40
CA TRP A 212 5.77 4.84 12.08
C TRP A 212 6.46 4.54 10.76
N GLN A 213 6.86 5.55 9.99
CA GLN A 213 7.47 5.35 8.68
C GLN A 213 8.95 5.02 8.81
N GLY A 214 9.37 3.92 8.21
CA GLY A 214 10.78 3.56 8.03
C GLY A 214 11.09 3.19 6.59
N ILE A 215 12.34 3.42 6.20
CA ILE A 215 12.89 3.06 4.90
C ILE A 215 13.25 1.58 4.92
N TRP A 216 12.71 0.84 3.97
CA TRP A 216 12.97 -0.59 3.81
C TRP A 216 13.76 -0.87 2.53
N LEU A 217 14.68 -1.83 2.61
CA LEU A 217 15.20 -2.58 1.46
C LEU A 217 14.37 -3.84 1.33
N CYS A 218 13.66 -4.00 0.21
CA CYS A 218 13.04 -5.27 -0.13
C CYS A 218 14.01 -6.04 -1.03
N GLU A 219 14.63 -7.07 -0.46
CA GLU A 219 15.50 -7.98 -1.20
C GLU A 219 14.66 -9.14 -1.75
N HIS A 220 14.61 -9.29 -3.06
CA HIS A 220 13.76 -10.30 -3.68
C HIS A 220 14.53 -11.56 -4.10
N ARG A 221 15.86 -11.54 -4.06
CA ARG A 221 16.71 -12.70 -4.39
C ARG A 221 17.05 -13.53 -3.17
N ASP A 222 17.11 -14.85 -3.34
CA ASP A 222 17.51 -15.77 -2.27
C ASP A 222 19.00 -15.64 -1.92
N ARG A 223 19.83 -15.38 -2.94
CA ARG A 223 21.28 -15.26 -2.83
C ARG A 223 21.74 -13.89 -3.34
N ALA A 224 21.40 -12.85 -2.60
CA ALA A 224 21.74 -11.49 -2.98
C ALA A 224 23.21 -11.15 -2.70
N THR A 225 23.72 -10.20 -3.48
CA THR A 225 24.98 -9.49 -3.21
C THR A 225 24.69 -8.16 -2.51
N ALA A 226 25.74 -7.40 -2.18
CA ALA A 226 25.59 -6.09 -1.60
C ALA A 226 24.79 -5.15 -2.52
N ARG A 227 23.96 -4.28 -1.95
CA ARG A 227 23.13 -3.32 -2.69
C ARG A 227 23.68 -1.91 -2.54
N LYS A 228 23.69 -1.14 -3.63
CA LYS A 228 24.11 0.27 -3.61
C LYS A 228 22.89 1.17 -3.65
N VAL A 229 22.84 2.14 -2.75
CA VAL A 229 21.81 3.19 -2.71
C VAL A 229 22.49 4.53 -2.87
N VAL A 230 22.15 5.26 -3.92
CA VAL A 230 22.58 6.65 -4.13
C VAL A 230 21.60 7.53 -3.39
N VAL A 231 22.09 8.33 -2.43
CA VAL A 231 21.32 9.34 -1.73
C VAL A 231 21.75 10.71 -2.21
N THR A 232 20.80 11.49 -2.71
CA THR A 232 21.00 12.87 -3.14
C THR A 232 20.15 13.78 -2.26
N LEU A 233 20.79 14.71 -1.57
CA LEU A 233 20.14 15.73 -0.75
C LEU A 233 20.17 17.05 -1.51
N ASN A 234 19.04 17.74 -1.58
CA ASN A 234 18.94 19.05 -2.19
C ASN A 234 17.99 19.95 -1.40
N GLY A 235 18.35 21.22 -1.22
CA GLY A 235 17.58 22.12 -0.37
C GLY A 235 18.41 23.31 0.05
N VAL A 236 18.01 23.96 1.14
CA VAL A 236 18.67 25.15 1.72
C VAL A 236 19.16 24.89 3.13
#